data_AF-A0A960FNC1-F1
#
_entry.id   AF-A0A960FNC1-F1
#
_cell.length_a   1.000
_cell.length_b   1.000
_cell.length_c   1.000
_cell.angle_alpha   90.00
_cell.angle_beta   90.00
_cell.angle_gamma   90.00
#
_symmetry.space_group_name_H-M   'P 1'
#
loop_
_entity.id
_entity.type
_entity.pdbx_description
1 polymer ?
#
loop_
_entity_poly.entity_id
_entity_poly.type
_entity_poly.pdbx_seq_one_letter_code
_entity_poly.pdbx_strand_id
1 'polypeptide(L)'
;FFDIGNGNTVAFFDFPGLDLGPYAEVLGGLHHLAISVAPETWARLKAKLDDAGVAYQHISGSSIYFSDPDGTRLELISDPLGHMYGSDVL
;
A
#
# COMPACT_ATOMS: atom_id res chain seq x y z
N PHE A 1 -6.23 -13.46 -5.25
CA PHE A 1 -4.90 -13.44 -4.61
C PHE A 1 -3.90 -12.94 -5.62
N PHE A 2 -3.08 -11.97 -5.22
CA PHE A 2 -2.01 -11.37 -5.98
C PHE A 2 -0.69 -11.77 -5.31
N ASP A 3 0.22 -12.33 -6.08
CA ASP A 3 1.58 -12.63 -5.61
C ASP A 3 2.33 -11.34 -5.34
N ILE A 4 2.84 -11.21 -4.12
CA ILE A 4 3.64 -10.06 -3.67
C ILE A 4 5.09 -10.47 -3.34
N GLY A 5 5.48 -11.70 -3.70
CA GLY A 5 6.79 -12.27 -3.40
C GLY A 5 6.90 -12.84 -1.99
N ASN A 6 8.10 -13.36 -1.67
CA ASN A 6 8.41 -13.96 -0.38
C ASN A 6 7.43 -15.06 0.09
N GLY A 7 6.87 -15.82 -0.85
CA GLY A 7 5.88 -16.85 -0.56
C GLY A 7 4.56 -16.32 0.00
N ASN A 8 4.28 -15.02 -0.17
CA ASN A 8 3.11 -14.35 0.36
C ASN A 8 2.19 -13.84 -0.76
N THR A 9 0.90 -13.70 -0.45
CA THR A 9 -0.11 -13.21 -1.38
C THR A 9 -1.08 -12.27 -0.69
N VAL A 10 -1.53 -11.24 -1.40
CA VAL A 10 -2.60 -10.34 -0.93
C VAL A 10 -3.90 -10.62 -1.67
N ALA A 11 -5.05 -10.54 -1.01
CA ALA A 11 -6.35 -10.63 -1.65
C ALA A 11 -7.26 -9.52 -1.16
N PHE A 12 -8.12 -9.06 -2.05
CA PHE A 12 -9.16 -8.08 -1.77
C PHE A 12 -10.50 -8.81 -1.85
N PHE A 13 -11.36 -8.54 -0.88
CA PHE A 13 -12.71 -9.08 -0.80
C PHE A 13 -13.66 -7.93 -0.52
N ASP A 14 -14.82 -8.00 -1.16
CA ASP A 14 -15.93 -7.08 -0.92
C ASP A 14 -17.16 -7.90 -0.49
N PHE A 15 -18.15 -7.22 0.10
CA PHE A 15 -19.42 -7.80 0.54
C PHE A 15 -20.59 -7.31 -0.33
N PRO A 16 -20.71 -7.84 -1.57
CA PRO A 16 -21.77 -7.43 -2.47
C PRO A 16 -23.15 -7.72 -1.86
N GLY A 17 -24.05 -6.74 -1.96
CA GLY A 17 -25.44 -6.85 -1.51
C GLY A 17 -25.70 -6.42 -0.06
N LEU A 18 -24.69 -5.97 0.68
CA LEU A 18 -24.86 -5.40 2.02
C LEU A 18 -25.05 -3.88 2.06
N ASP A 19 -25.10 -3.22 0.89
CA ASP A 19 -25.25 -1.77 0.74
C ASP A 19 -24.26 -0.98 1.62
N LEU A 20 -23.02 -1.45 1.66
CA LEU A 20 -21.94 -0.79 2.39
C LEU A 20 -21.58 0.52 1.68
N GLY A 21 -21.42 1.59 2.45
CA GLY A 21 -20.92 2.86 1.94
C GLY A 21 -19.45 2.79 1.53
N PRO A 22 -18.89 3.88 0.96
CA PRO A 22 -17.47 3.98 0.66
C PRO A 22 -16.59 3.70 1.88
N TYR A 23 -15.35 3.25 1.65
CA TYR A 23 -14.37 3.06 2.73
C TYR A 23 -14.27 4.32 3.60
N ALA A 24 -14.21 4.10 4.92
CA ALA A 24 -13.98 5.13 5.91
C ALA A 24 -12.90 4.67 6.89
N GLU A 25 -11.90 5.53 7.09
CA GLU A 25 -10.89 5.32 8.12
C GLU A 25 -11.49 5.64 9.50
N VAL A 26 -11.74 4.60 10.28
CA VAL A 26 -12.42 4.68 11.58
C VAL A 26 -11.67 3.87 12.64
N LEU A 27 -11.90 4.21 13.91
CA LEU A 27 -11.37 3.42 15.02
C LEU A 27 -11.88 1.97 14.96
N GLY A 28 -10.96 1.01 15.03
CA GLY A 28 -11.26 -0.41 14.87
C GLY A 28 -11.28 -0.91 13.42
N GLY A 29 -11.12 -0.04 12.43
CA GLY A 29 -10.95 -0.40 11.02
C GLY A 29 -9.48 -0.52 10.60
N LEU A 30 -9.25 -0.97 9.37
CA LEU A 30 -7.92 -0.96 8.74
C LEU A 30 -7.47 0.49 8.56
N HIS A 31 -6.29 0.85 9.06
CA HIS A 31 -5.69 2.18 8.86
C HIS A 31 -4.99 2.28 7.50
N HIS A 32 -4.07 1.37 7.18
CA HIS A 32 -3.50 1.18 5.83
C HIS A 32 -2.76 -0.18 5.74
N LEU A 33 -2.41 -0.58 4.51
CA LEU A 33 -1.52 -1.69 4.22
C LEU A 33 -0.19 -1.18 3.66
N ALA A 34 0.93 -1.51 4.31
CA ALA A 34 2.27 -1.18 3.84
C ALA A 34 2.94 -2.35 3.13
N ILE A 35 3.53 -2.09 1.97
CA ILE A 35 4.24 -3.09 1.16
C ILE A 35 5.68 -2.59 0.94
N SER A 36 6.63 -3.30 1.52
CA SER A 36 8.06 -3.10 1.27
C SER A 36 8.43 -3.64 -0.11
N VAL A 37 9.13 -2.83 -0.89
CA VAL A 37 9.64 -3.18 -2.22
C VAL A 37 11.07 -2.68 -2.39
N ALA A 38 11.86 -3.32 -3.25
CA ALA A 38 13.21 -2.84 -3.55
C ALA A 38 13.17 -1.39 -4.14
N PRO A 39 14.19 -0.55 -3.89
CA PRO A 39 14.20 0.86 -4.33
C PRO A 39 13.92 1.07 -5.83
N GLU A 40 14.44 0.20 -6.70
CA GLU A 40 14.22 0.27 -8.15
C GLU A 40 12.76 -0.04 -8.50
N THR A 41 12.15 -0.97 -7.76
CA THR A 41 10.72 -1.28 -7.89
C THR A 41 9.86 -0.15 -7.36
N TRP A 42 10.24 0.46 -6.24
CA TRP A 42 9.56 1.64 -5.71
C TRP A 42 9.52 2.77 -6.74
N ALA A 43 10.66 3.12 -7.33
CA ALA A 43 10.75 4.18 -8.35
C ALA A 43 9.88 3.86 -9.58
N ARG A 44 9.92 2.61 -10.04
CA ARG A 44 9.07 2.12 -11.15
C ARG A 44 7.58 2.21 -10.80
N LEU A 45 7.17 1.82 -9.60
CA LEU A 45 5.77 1.86 -9.18
C LEU A 45 5.28 3.30 -9.00
N LYS A 46 6.11 4.18 -8.42
CA LYS A 46 5.82 5.61 -8.35
C LYS A 46 5.59 6.19 -9.76
N ALA A 47 6.46 5.89 -10.72
CA ALA A 47 6.27 6.33 -12.11
C ALA A 47 4.96 5.82 -12.72
N LYS A 48 4.52 4.59 -12.38
CA LYS A 48 3.20 4.09 -12.82
C LYS A 48 2.04 4.86 -12.20
N LEU A 49 2.16 5.32 -10.95
CA LEU A 49 1.14 6.18 -10.33
C LEU A 49 1.10 7.54 -11.03
N ASP A 50 2.27 8.11 -11.34
CA ASP A 50 2.40 9.35 -12.12
C ASP A 50 1.71 9.21 -13.50
N ASP A 51 2.03 8.15 -14.26
CA ASP A 51 1.46 7.89 -15.59
C ASP A 51 -0.06 7.67 -15.56
N ALA A 52 -0.57 7.08 -14.48
CA ALA A 52 -2.00 6.85 -14.29
C ALA A 52 -2.76 8.06 -13.71
N GLY A 53 -2.06 9.13 -13.34
CA GLY A 53 -2.66 10.30 -12.69
C GLY A 53 -3.19 10.01 -11.29
N VAL A 54 -2.68 8.98 -10.60
CA VAL A 54 -3.08 8.64 -9.23
C VAL A 54 -2.34 9.56 -8.26
N ALA A 55 -3.09 10.34 -7.49
CA ALA A 55 -2.51 11.20 -6.47
C ALA A 55 -1.90 10.36 -5.33
N TYR A 56 -0.72 10.76 -4.88
CA TYR A 56 -0.06 10.18 -3.72
C TYR A 56 0.59 11.27 -2.86
N GLN A 57 0.87 10.95 -1.61
CA GLN A 57 1.55 11.80 -0.65
C GLN A 57 2.93 11.24 -0.35
N HIS A 58 3.96 12.09 -0.40
CA HIS A 58 5.29 11.72 0.11
C HIS A 58 5.31 11.83 1.63
N ILE A 59 5.55 10.71 2.29
CA ILE A 59 5.67 10.65 3.76
C ILE A 59 7.13 10.79 4.17
N SER A 60 8.03 10.22 3.36
CA SER A 60 9.48 10.34 3.51
C SER A 60 10.16 10.24 2.14
N GLY A 61 11.50 10.22 2.13
CA GLY A 61 12.27 9.92 0.92
C GLY A 61 12.08 8.48 0.41
N SER A 62 11.65 7.55 1.27
CA SER A 62 11.45 6.13 0.95
C SER A 62 9.99 5.68 0.95
N SER A 63 9.03 6.54 1.29
CA SER A 63 7.62 6.15 1.48
C SER A 63 6.63 7.08 0.79
N ILE A 64 5.64 6.49 0.11
CA ILE A 64 4.48 7.17 -0.46
C ILE A 64 3.18 6.50 -0.04
N TYR A 65 2.16 7.32 0.24
CA TYR A 65 0.78 6.88 0.50
C TYR A 65 -0.14 7.22 -0.66
N PHE A 66 -1.05 6.32 -1.00
CA PHE A 66 -2.09 6.53 -2.00
C PHE A 66 -3.32 5.70 -1.66
N SER A 67 -4.45 6.03 -2.26
CA SER A 67 -5.68 5.25 -2.14
C SER A 67 -5.84 4.32 -3.33
N ASP A 68 -6.32 3.12 -3.07
CA ASP A 68 -6.85 2.25 -4.12
C ASP A 68 -8.23 2.76 -4.60
N PRO A 69 -8.82 2.14 -5.65
CA PRO A 69 -10.12 2.56 -6.16
C PRO A 69 -11.29 2.48 -5.16
N ASP A 70 -11.17 1.65 -4.12
CA ASP A 70 -12.21 1.49 -3.09
C ASP A 70 -12.00 2.43 -1.89
N GLY A 71 -10.90 3.19 -1.89
CA GLY A 71 -10.54 4.18 -0.88
C GLY A 71 -9.57 3.68 0.18
N THR A 72 -9.22 2.39 0.17
CA THR A 72 -8.27 1.81 1.14
C THR A 72 -6.91 2.47 0.96
N ARG A 73 -6.30 2.89 2.07
CA ARG A 73 -4.97 3.48 2.04
C ARG A 73 -3.89 2.40 1.90
N LEU A 74 -3.02 2.59 0.93
CA LEU A 74 -1.85 1.76 0.67
C LEU A 74 -0.57 2.58 0.84
N GLU A 75 0.49 1.93 1.31
CA GLU A 75 1.85 2.46 1.39
C GLU A 75 2.80 1.62 0.53
N LEU A 76 3.62 2.29 -0.28
CA LEU A 76 4.84 1.71 -0.84
C LEU A 76 6.04 2.29 -0.11
N ILE A 77 6.82 1.42 0.52
CA ILE A 77 8.05 1.78 1.22
C ILE A 77 9.25 1.07 0.60
N SER A 78 10.36 1.79 0.42
CA SER A 78 11.60 1.25 -0.15
C SER A 78 12.61 0.75 0.89
N ASP A 79 12.22 0.71 2.17
CA ASP A 79 13.01 0.12 3.24
C ASP A 79 13.10 -1.40 3.00
N PRO A 80 14.28 -2.03 3.20
CA PRO A 80 14.44 -3.46 2.95
C PRO A 80 13.48 -4.31 3.78
N LEU A 81 13.08 -5.46 3.24
CA LEU A 81 12.20 -6.39 3.95
C LEU A 81 12.80 -6.77 5.31
N GLY A 82 12.02 -6.65 6.38
CA GLY A 82 12.49 -6.88 7.75
C GLY A 82 13.16 -5.69 8.42
N HIS A 83 13.22 -4.54 7.73
CA HIS A 83 13.73 -3.29 8.28
C HIS A 83 12.70 -2.18 8.10
N MET A 84 12.62 -1.29 9.08
CA MET A 84 11.75 -0.11 9.04
C MET A 84 12.41 1.04 9.76
N TYR A 85 12.56 2.18 9.09
CA TYR A 85 13.18 3.40 9.62
C TYR A 85 14.55 3.15 10.28
N GLY A 86 15.34 2.25 9.70
CA GLY A 86 16.67 1.88 10.20
C GLY A 86 16.69 0.90 11.37
N SER A 87 15.55 0.31 11.75
CA SER A 87 15.46 -0.73 12.78
C SER A 87 15.07 -2.07 12.18
N ASP A 88 15.58 -3.18 12.72
CA ASP A 88 15.13 -4.53 12.40
C ASP A 88 13.75 -4.78 13.04
N VAL A 89 12.83 -5.37 12.28
CA VAL A 89 11.43 -5.64 12.71
C VAL A 89 11.00 -7.10 12.53
N LEU A 90 11.90 -7.98 12.09
CA LEU A 90 11.71 -9.42 11.96
C LEU A 90 12.75 -10.21 12.77
#